data_AF-A0A074W455-F1
#
_entry.id   AF-A0A074W455-F1
#
_cell.length_a   1.000
_cell.length_b   1.000
_cell.length_c   1.000
_cell.angle_alpha   90.00
_cell.angle_beta   90.00
_cell.angle_gamma   90.00
#
_symmetry.space_group_name_H-M   'P 1'
#
loop_
_entity.id
_entity.type
_entity.pdbx_description
1 polymer ?
#
loop_
_entity_poly.entity_id
_entity_poly.type
_entity_poly.pdbx_seq_one_letter_code
_entity_poly.pdbx_strand_id
1 'polypeptide(L)'
;PEHKPETAIPASPPTTAAGSGQTVSAVNSHKTQFETGKIISSEGIINDNGQIIANGGIDLTSKTGLNNHGSLNLNKLTVSGEIFDNYQGKLSARQALINTNSIDNHQGEITTTELLSAKSGKL
;
A
#
# COMPACT_ATOMS: atom_id res chain seq x y z
N PRO A 1 77.00 33.96 40.92
CA PRO A 1 75.62 34.43 40.60
C PRO A 1 74.72 33.22 40.31
N GLU A 2 73.84 32.88 41.25
CA GLU A 2 72.83 31.84 41.10
C GLU A 2 71.69 32.33 40.19
N HIS A 3 71.28 31.54 39.21
CA HIS A 3 70.03 31.75 38.46
C HIS A 3 69.06 30.60 38.77
N LYS A 4 68.01 30.94 39.51
CA LYS A 4 66.88 30.08 39.90
C LYS A 4 65.99 29.79 38.68
N PRO A 5 65.53 28.54 38.45
CA PRO A 5 64.62 28.25 37.34
C PRO A 5 63.21 28.77 37.61
N GLU A 6 62.62 29.39 36.59
CA GLU A 6 61.26 29.94 36.55
C GLU A 6 60.22 28.82 36.44
N THR A 7 59.25 28.81 37.35
CA THR A 7 58.22 27.78 37.44
C THR A 7 57.21 27.95 36.29
N ALA A 8 57.15 27.00 35.36
CA ALA A 8 56.14 26.97 34.31
C ALA A 8 54.73 26.79 34.92
N ILE A 9 53.81 27.71 34.61
CA ILE A 9 52.41 27.66 35.03
C ILE A 9 51.67 26.70 34.07
N PRO A 10 51.00 25.63 34.56
CA PRO A 10 50.25 24.74 33.68
C PRO A 10 49.02 25.47 33.12
N ALA A 11 48.91 25.54 31.79
CA ALA A 11 47.71 26.03 31.11
C ALA A 11 46.55 25.04 31.32
N SER A 12 45.40 25.53 31.79
CA SER A 12 44.19 24.73 31.94
C SER A 12 43.69 24.21 30.58
N PRO A 13 43.28 22.94 30.48
CA PRO A 13 42.78 22.36 29.22
C PRO A 13 41.49 23.04 28.75
N PRO A 14 41.18 23.01 27.44
CA PRO A 14 39.98 23.65 26.90
C PRO A 14 38.71 22.99 27.45
N THR A 15 37.73 23.80 27.83
CA THR A 15 36.41 23.34 28.29
C THR A 15 35.57 22.84 27.11
N THR A 16 34.91 21.70 27.30
CA THR A 16 33.89 21.18 26.37
C THR A 16 32.58 21.96 26.53
N ALA A 17 32.01 22.44 25.41
CA ALA A 17 30.67 23.03 25.41
C ALA A 17 29.63 21.94 25.69
N ALA A 18 28.94 22.02 26.82
CA ALA A 18 27.78 21.19 27.13
C ALA A 18 26.58 21.69 26.31
N GLY A 19 26.55 21.35 25.02
CA GLY A 19 25.43 21.65 24.14
C GLY A 19 24.20 20.88 24.58
N SER A 20 23.22 21.55 25.18
CA SER A 20 21.88 21.02 25.46
C SER A 20 21.05 20.97 24.17
N GLY A 21 21.57 20.27 23.16
CA GLY A 21 20.91 20.11 21.87
C GLY A 21 19.56 19.42 22.05
N GLN A 22 18.48 20.16 21.80
CA GLN A 22 17.14 19.61 21.76
C GLN A 22 16.77 19.36 20.29
N THR A 23 16.40 18.13 19.96
CA THR A 23 15.72 17.82 18.71
C THR A 23 14.23 18.08 18.89
N VAL A 24 13.69 19.07 18.19
CA VAL A 24 12.24 19.24 18.06
C VAL A 24 11.76 18.32 16.94
N SER A 25 10.75 17.49 17.19
CA SER A 25 10.10 16.72 16.13
C SER A 25 9.56 17.67 15.07
N ALA A 26 9.97 17.47 13.82
CA ALA A 26 9.37 18.19 12.71
C ALA A 26 7.89 17.81 12.61
N VAL A 27 7.01 18.80 12.66
CA VAL A 27 5.58 18.58 12.39
C VAL A 27 5.45 18.41 10.88
N ASN A 28 5.43 17.16 10.43
CA ASN A 28 5.12 16.84 9.03
C ASN A 28 3.62 17.04 8.79
N SER A 29 3.20 18.28 8.55
CA SER A 29 1.82 18.65 8.23
C SER A 29 1.36 18.21 6.83
N HIS A 30 2.25 17.59 6.05
CA HIS A 30 1.89 17.02 4.77
C HIS A 30 1.20 15.68 5.01
N LYS A 31 -0.14 15.70 5.10
CA LYS A 31 -0.92 14.52 4.69
C LYS A 31 -0.59 14.32 3.21
N THR A 32 0.46 13.55 2.92
CA THR A 32 0.80 13.16 1.56
C THR A 32 -0.34 12.27 1.07
N GLN A 33 -1.30 12.89 0.38
CA GLN A 33 -2.28 12.14 -0.39
C GLN A 33 -1.53 11.62 -1.60
N PHE A 34 -1.09 10.38 -1.52
CA PHE A 34 -0.52 9.71 -2.69
C PHE A 34 -1.63 9.51 -3.71
N GLU A 35 -1.29 9.73 -4.98
CA GLU A 35 -2.18 9.41 -6.07
C GLU A 35 -2.57 7.93 -6.03
N THR A 36 -3.82 7.63 -6.37
CA THR A 36 -4.33 6.26 -6.47
C THR A 36 -3.49 5.47 -7.47
N GLY A 37 -2.91 4.34 -7.03
CA GLY A 37 -2.17 3.43 -7.91
C GLY A 37 -3.11 2.73 -8.88
N LYS A 38 -2.59 2.31 -10.05
CA LYS A 38 -3.39 1.59 -11.04
C LYS A 38 -2.67 0.33 -11.52
N ILE A 39 -3.43 -0.76 -11.61
CA ILE A 39 -3.00 -2.00 -12.28
C ILE A 39 -4.01 -2.24 -13.41
N ILE A 40 -3.51 -2.35 -14.64
CA ILE A 40 -4.34 -2.58 -15.82
C ILE A 40 -3.78 -3.79 -16.56
N SER A 41 -4.58 -4.84 -16.69
CA SER A 41 -4.24 -6.04 -17.47
C SER A 41 -5.13 -6.16 -18.71
N SER A 42 -4.50 -6.45 -19.85
CA SER A 42 -5.15 -6.81 -21.11
C SER A 42 -5.33 -8.31 -21.30
N GLU A 43 -4.63 -9.15 -20.52
CA GLU A 43 -4.57 -10.61 -20.71
C GLU A 43 -5.17 -11.40 -19.54
N GLY A 44 -5.82 -10.71 -18.61
CA GLY A 44 -6.48 -11.32 -17.45
C GLY A 44 -5.61 -11.17 -16.21
N ILE A 45 -6.18 -11.50 -15.06
CA ILE A 45 -5.45 -11.46 -13.79
C ILE A 45 -5.68 -12.77 -13.08
N ILE A 46 -4.60 -13.37 -12.59
CA ILE A 46 -4.61 -14.61 -11.83
C ILE A 46 -4.00 -14.31 -10.46
N ASN A 47 -4.80 -14.48 -9.41
CA ASN A 47 -4.39 -14.33 -8.01
C ASN A 47 -4.74 -15.61 -7.24
N ASP A 48 -4.11 -16.71 -7.62
CA ASP A 48 -4.36 -18.03 -7.03
C ASP A 48 -3.48 -18.21 -5.80
N ASN A 49 -4.12 -18.40 -4.64
CA ASN A 49 -3.45 -18.45 -3.33
C ASN A 49 -2.53 -17.24 -3.03
N GLY A 50 -2.65 -16.16 -3.80
CA GLY A 50 -1.85 -14.93 -3.70
C GLY A 50 -2.54 -13.83 -2.89
N GLN A 51 -1.84 -12.70 -2.75
CA GLN A 51 -2.40 -11.51 -2.10
C GLN A 51 -2.05 -10.24 -2.88
N ILE A 52 -3.06 -9.44 -3.22
CA ILE A 52 -2.89 -8.06 -3.69
C ILE A 52 -3.45 -7.14 -2.61
N ILE A 53 -2.56 -6.60 -1.78
CA ILE A 53 -2.90 -5.71 -0.67
C ILE A 53 -2.55 -4.29 -1.09
N ALA A 54 -3.59 -3.50 -1.42
CA ALA A 54 -3.43 -2.12 -1.83
C ALA A 54 -3.76 -1.09 -0.74
N ASN A 55 -4.07 -1.53 0.48
CA ASN A 55 -4.63 -0.68 1.55
C ASN A 55 -5.82 0.18 1.06
N GLY A 56 -6.61 -0.36 0.13
CA GLY A 56 -7.72 0.34 -0.51
C GLY A 56 -7.32 1.53 -1.39
N GLY A 57 -6.06 1.66 -1.84
CA GLY A 57 -5.54 2.79 -2.63
C GLY A 57 -5.24 2.48 -4.09
N ILE A 58 -5.54 1.27 -4.57
CA ILE A 58 -5.27 0.86 -5.98
C ILE A 58 -6.58 0.57 -6.71
N ASP A 59 -6.66 1.07 -7.95
CA ASP A 59 -7.67 0.67 -8.92
C ASP A 59 -7.14 -0.49 -9.78
N LEU A 60 -7.87 -1.60 -9.78
CA LEU A 60 -7.56 -2.78 -10.60
C LEU A 60 -8.53 -2.83 -11.78
N THR A 61 -7.99 -2.90 -13.00
CA THR A 61 -8.76 -3.14 -14.22
C THR A 61 -8.28 -4.41 -14.91
N SER A 62 -9.17 -5.38 -15.12
CA SER A 62 -8.90 -6.56 -15.94
C SER A 62 -9.90 -6.64 -17.09
N LYS A 63 -9.41 -6.77 -18.33
CA LYS A 63 -10.26 -6.69 -19.53
C LYS A 63 -10.80 -8.02 -20.04
N THR A 64 -10.16 -9.14 -19.68
CA THR A 64 -10.50 -10.47 -20.18
C THR A 64 -11.01 -11.43 -19.12
N GLY A 65 -10.87 -11.08 -17.84
CA GLY A 65 -11.37 -11.87 -16.72
C GLY A 65 -10.49 -11.76 -15.49
N LEU A 66 -10.94 -12.34 -14.39
CA LEU A 66 -10.21 -12.38 -13.13
C LEU A 66 -10.37 -13.76 -12.52
N ASN A 67 -9.26 -14.41 -12.18
CA ASN A 67 -9.23 -15.54 -11.26
C ASN A 67 -8.64 -15.08 -9.92
N ASN A 68 -9.38 -15.23 -8.85
CA ASN A 68 -8.99 -14.88 -7.49
C ASN A 68 -9.39 -15.99 -6.52
N HIS A 69 -8.46 -16.89 -6.22
CA HIS A 69 -8.59 -17.86 -5.12
C HIS A 69 -7.78 -17.43 -3.88
N GLY A 70 -7.24 -16.21 -3.88
CA GLY A 70 -6.47 -15.60 -2.80
C GLY A 70 -7.21 -14.43 -2.14
N SER A 71 -6.48 -13.35 -1.82
CA SER A 71 -7.04 -12.13 -1.21
C SER A 71 -6.75 -10.88 -2.04
N LEU A 72 -7.78 -10.08 -2.30
CA LEU A 72 -7.70 -8.75 -2.92
C LEU A 72 -8.24 -7.69 -1.97
N ASN A 73 -7.49 -6.61 -1.74
CA ASN A 73 -7.95 -5.42 -1.03
C ASN A 73 -7.66 -4.19 -1.89
N LEU A 74 -8.70 -3.53 -2.42
CA LEU A 74 -8.62 -2.54 -3.51
C LEU A 74 -9.43 -1.27 -3.21
N ASN A 75 -9.15 -0.18 -3.93
CA ASN A 75 -10.05 0.96 -4.01
C ASN A 75 -11.25 0.58 -4.90
N LYS A 76 -10.93 0.34 -6.17
CA LYS A 76 -11.90 0.04 -7.21
C LYS A 76 -11.46 -1.20 -7.98
N LEU A 77 -12.41 -2.09 -8.24
CA LEU A 77 -12.26 -3.19 -9.17
C LEU A 77 -13.13 -2.94 -10.40
N THR A 78 -12.56 -3.09 -11.59
CA THR A 78 -13.29 -3.16 -12.87
C THR A 78 -12.86 -4.41 -13.61
N VAL A 79 -13.78 -5.35 -13.80
CA VAL A 79 -13.53 -6.60 -14.54
C VAL A 79 -14.50 -6.69 -15.70
N SER A 80 -13.95 -6.96 -16.89
CA SER A 80 -14.72 -7.41 -18.04
C SER A 80 -14.14 -8.69 -18.62
N GLY A 81 -14.88 -9.33 -19.52
CA GLY A 81 -14.40 -10.46 -20.29
C GLY A 81 -15.15 -11.74 -20.00
N GLU A 82 -14.45 -12.87 -19.99
CA GLU A 82 -15.10 -14.17 -20.00
C GLU A 82 -15.59 -14.59 -18.61
N ILE A 83 -14.69 -14.56 -17.63
CA ILE A 83 -14.97 -15.10 -16.30
C ILE A 83 -14.50 -14.15 -15.20
N PHE A 84 -15.34 -13.99 -14.19
CA PHE A 84 -14.94 -13.59 -12.87
C PHE A 84 -15.04 -14.82 -11.98
N ASP A 85 -13.90 -15.39 -11.61
CA ASP A 85 -13.79 -16.50 -10.68
C ASP A 85 -13.22 -15.96 -9.36
N ASN A 86 -14.07 -15.92 -8.34
CA ASN A 86 -13.69 -15.67 -6.95
C ASN A 86 -14.03 -16.88 -6.09
N TYR A 87 -13.98 -18.08 -6.66
CA TYR A 87 -14.16 -19.33 -5.92
C TYR A 87 -13.16 -19.38 -4.77
N GLN A 88 -13.62 -19.64 -3.54
CA GLN A 88 -12.82 -19.70 -2.30
C GLN A 88 -11.96 -18.45 -1.97
N GLY A 89 -12.03 -17.40 -2.78
CA GLY A 89 -11.24 -16.18 -2.64
C GLY A 89 -11.94 -15.11 -1.80
N LYS A 90 -11.17 -14.07 -1.47
CA LYS A 90 -11.66 -12.88 -0.76
C LYS A 90 -11.40 -11.64 -1.58
N LEU A 91 -12.45 -10.85 -1.81
CA LEU A 91 -12.38 -9.56 -2.47
C LEU A 91 -12.97 -8.49 -1.55
N SER A 92 -12.14 -7.52 -1.15
CA SER A 92 -12.55 -6.31 -0.45
C SER A 92 -12.26 -5.10 -1.32
N ALA A 93 -13.27 -4.29 -1.62
CA ALA A 93 -13.11 -3.05 -2.38
C ALA A 93 -14.05 -1.95 -1.89
N ARG A 94 -13.81 -0.68 -2.23
CA ARG A 94 -14.87 0.33 -2.09
C ARG A 94 -15.92 0.14 -3.17
N GLN A 95 -15.45 -0.01 -4.40
CA GLN A 95 -16.30 -0.18 -5.58
C GLN A 95 -15.87 -1.42 -6.39
N ALA A 96 -16.83 -2.23 -6.83
CA ALA A 96 -16.59 -3.33 -7.75
C ALA A 96 -17.59 -3.29 -8.91
N LEU A 97 -17.07 -3.21 -10.13
CA LEU A 97 -17.80 -3.26 -11.39
C LEU A 97 -17.37 -4.52 -12.13
N ILE A 98 -18.22 -5.54 -12.13
CA ILE A 98 -17.96 -6.86 -12.71
C ILE A 98 -18.95 -7.06 -13.86
N ASN A 99 -18.45 -7.10 -15.09
CA ASN A 99 -19.24 -7.32 -16.31
C ASN A 99 -18.61 -8.42 -17.15
N THR A 100 -18.91 -9.67 -16.83
CA THR A 100 -18.28 -10.85 -17.44
C THR A 100 -19.33 -11.79 -18.03
N ASN A 101 -18.94 -12.85 -18.74
CA ASN A 101 -19.91 -13.83 -19.23
C ASN A 101 -20.37 -14.76 -18.09
N SER A 102 -19.48 -15.10 -17.17
CA SER A 102 -19.76 -15.94 -16.00
C SER A 102 -19.17 -15.35 -14.72
N ILE A 103 -19.88 -15.50 -13.62
CA ILE A 103 -19.46 -15.10 -12.28
C ILE A 103 -19.53 -16.33 -11.38
N ASP A 104 -18.39 -16.73 -10.80
CA ASP A 104 -18.32 -17.71 -9.73
C ASP A 104 -17.88 -17.04 -8.43
N ASN A 105 -18.68 -17.20 -7.38
CA ASN A 105 -18.37 -16.80 -6.01
C ASN A 105 -18.92 -17.80 -4.97
N HIS A 106 -19.20 -19.04 -5.34
CA HIS A 106 -20.05 -19.92 -4.52
C HIS A 106 -19.45 -20.34 -3.16
N GLN A 107 -18.13 -20.23 -2.98
CA GLN A 107 -17.43 -20.38 -1.70
C GLN A 107 -16.53 -19.18 -1.37
N GLY A 108 -16.68 -18.09 -2.11
CA GLY A 108 -15.88 -16.87 -1.95
C GLY A 108 -16.61 -15.77 -1.20
N GLU A 109 -15.88 -14.72 -0.85
CA GLU A 109 -16.40 -13.53 -0.20
C GLU A 109 -16.13 -12.28 -1.05
N ILE A 110 -17.18 -11.48 -1.26
CA ILE A 110 -17.08 -10.15 -1.88
C ILE A 110 -17.66 -9.14 -0.91
N THR A 111 -16.83 -8.21 -0.45
CA THR A 111 -17.21 -7.11 0.42
C THR A 111 -16.98 -5.79 -0.29
N THR A 112 -18.03 -5.00 -0.45
CA THR A 112 -17.95 -3.63 -0.98
C THR A 112 -18.52 -2.63 0.01
N THR A 113 -17.88 -1.48 0.17
CA THR A 113 -18.38 -0.42 1.07
C THR A 113 -19.21 0.65 0.39
N GLU A 114 -19.12 0.80 -0.94
CA GLU A 114 -19.85 1.83 -1.69
C GLU A 114 -20.72 1.25 -2.80
N LEU A 115 -20.16 0.43 -3.69
CA LEU A 115 -20.87 -0.09 -4.85
C LEU A 115 -20.42 -1.50 -5.21
N LEU A 116 -21.40 -2.38 -5.39
CA LEU A 116 -21.24 -3.64 -6.12
C LEU A 116 -22.19 -3.63 -7.31
N SER A 117 -21.64 -3.69 -8.52
CA SER A 117 -22.38 -3.96 -9.75
C SER A 117 -21.81 -5.21 -10.38
N ALA A 118 -22.61 -6.27 -10.43
CA ALA A 118 -22.20 -7.57 -10.96
C ALA A 118 -23.22 -7.99 -12.01
N LYS A 119 -22.74 -8.13 -13.25
CA LYS A 119 -23.52 -8.56 -14.40
C LYS A 119 -22.79 -9.72 -15.05
N SER A 120 -23.50 -10.85 -15.16
CA SER A 120 -23.12 -11.95 -16.04
C SER A 120 -23.93 -11.87 -17.33
N GLY A 121 -23.30 -12.23 -18.44
CA GLY A 121 -23.87 -12.16 -19.78
C GLY A 121 -23.59 -13.41 -20.60
N LYS A 122 -24.24 -14.51 -20.25
CA LYS A 122 -24.51 -15.63 -21.16
C LYS A 122 -25.91 -16.18 -20.86
N LEU A 123 -26.78 -16.17 -21.87
CA LEU A 123 -28.00 -16.98 -21.90
C LEU A 123 -27.63 -18.46 -21.96
#